data_AF-A0A519RWC6-F1
#
_entry.id   AF-A0A519RWC6-F1
#
_cell.length_a   1.000
_cell.length_b   1.000
_cell.length_c   1.000
_cell.angle_alpha   90.00
_cell.angle_beta   90.00
_cell.angle_gamma   90.00
#
_symmetry.space_group_name_H-M   'P 1'
#
loop_
_entity.id
_entity.type
_entity.pdbx_description
1 polymer ?
#
loop_
_entity_poly.entity_id
_entity_poly.type
_entity_poly.pdbx_seq_one_letter_code
_entity_poly.pdbx_strand_id
1 'polypeptide(L)'
;LKPYEEKTFTQYFLPYRELGIVKNASKDILLSIDVVERKLVIKIQATSKQEIKLKVLNNKHLFYEEQLLLSPEQVYTKEIASDTDIDLSQIEVLLYNTAGINILSYHPEDDVREGNLPAAAKPALLPEEIDSIEQLFFTGQHLEQYRHATYRPMPYYLEGIRREPGDTRCNNAIGLWKLKKGLFEESIEFFKIAIGTITDRNPNPYNCEPYFNLGLANLYLGNVDQAYDAFFKSAWDKSFQDAAYYNVALIDFFRQDYQNSLTHINSAIDRNAGNGKAYLVKVSVLKKLGKLDLAKSVIDAALNRDLFNLSLLFERYKFDVDLGDTEAAALSKNELLKLSGGTSHNAIEYAIDYFQLGLYETGIEFLLLVSYNDTPSPLVNYYAAYGYSKLNRKENASQYYEKAASANSQYCFPNRLYDILVLNSVIGNNSADAKAYYYLGNLYYDKQQYNIAIDLWEASLQIDNKFPTTFRNLGLAYYNKRQDPANALKYYEIAYSLDPSDNRIVMELDSLYKKFNRDAYFRLNFLT
;
A
#
# COMPACT_ATOMS: atom_id res chain seq x y z
N LEU A 1 -8.58 0.74 3.37
CA LEU A 1 -8.43 -0.50 4.14
C LEU A 1 -7.96 -0.11 5.53
N LYS A 2 -8.47 -0.77 6.55
CA LYS A 2 -7.93 -0.68 7.91
C LYS A 2 -6.52 -1.32 7.96
N PRO A 3 -5.70 -1.01 8.98
CA PRO A 3 -4.39 -1.63 9.14
C PRO A 3 -4.49 -3.16 9.07
N TYR A 4 -3.62 -3.80 8.27
CA TYR A 4 -3.57 -5.25 8.03
C TYR A 4 -4.84 -5.88 7.45
N GLU A 5 -5.86 -5.09 7.05
CA GLU A 5 -7.05 -5.60 6.37
C GLU A 5 -6.70 -5.98 4.92
N GLU A 6 -7.06 -7.19 4.54
CA GLU A 6 -7.02 -7.66 3.16
C GLU A 6 -8.45 -7.68 2.58
N LYS A 7 -8.60 -7.21 1.33
CA LYS A 7 -9.81 -7.43 0.54
C LYS A 7 -9.44 -8.16 -0.74
N THR A 8 -9.94 -9.38 -0.88
CA THR A 8 -9.74 -10.20 -2.07
C THR A 8 -10.93 -10.04 -3.00
N PHE A 9 -10.67 -9.76 -4.26
CA PHE A 9 -11.66 -9.85 -5.33
C PHE A 9 -11.07 -10.65 -6.49
N THR A 10 -11.92 -11.33 -7.25
CA THR A 10 -11.49 -12.13 -8.41
C THR A 10 -12.21 -11.61 -9.64
N GLN A 11 -11.44 -11.28 -10.68
CA GLN A 11 -11.96 -10.92 -11.99
C GLN A 11 -11.59 -12.01 -12.97
N TYR A 12 -12.59 -12.52 -13.69
CA TYR A 12 -12.39 -13.48 -14.77
C TYR A 12 -12.39 -12.73 -16.11
N PHE A 13 -11.25 -12.74 -16.80
CA PHE A 13 -11.16 -12.25 -18.18
C PHE A 13 -11.37 -13.43 -19.12
N LEU A 14 -12.58 -13.55 -19.67
CA LEU A 14 -12.98 -14.67 -20.50
C LEU A 14 -13.00 -14.26 -21.98
N PRO A 15 -12.16 -14.87 -22.84
CA PRO A 15 -12.31 -14.69 -24.27
C PRO A 15 -13.57 -15.44 -24.73
N TYR A 16 -14.49 -14.72 -25.38
CA TYR A 16 -15.64 -15.33 -26.03
C TYR A 16 -15.70 -14.95 -27.50
N ARG A 17 -16.29 -15.82 -28.31
CA ARG A 17 -16.46 -15.62 -29.75
C ARG A 17 -17.87 -16.01 -30.15
N GLU A 18 -18.38 -15.40 -31.22
CA GLU A 18 -19.61 -15.80 -31.93
C GLU A 18 -20.91 -15.84 -31.09
N LEU A 19 -20.87 -15.55 -29.78
CA LEU A 19 -22.01 -15.47 -28.85
C LEU A 19 -22.87 -14.23 -29.06
N GLY A 20 -22.29 -13.11 -29.50
CA GLY A 20 -22.98 -11.81 -29.54
C GLY A 20 -23.03 -11.15 -28.16
N ILE A 21 -24.19 -10.57 -27.81
CA ILE A 21 -24.39 -9.94 -26.49
C ILE A 21 -24.56 -11.03 -25.44
N VAL A 22 -23.63 -11.09 -24.49
CA VAL A 22 -23.71 -12.01 -23.36
C VAL A 22 -24.85 -11.57 -22.44
N LYS A 23 -25.80 -12.47 -22.19
CA LYS A 23 -26.97 -12.26 -21.32
C LYS A 23 -26.69 -12.67 -19.89
N ASN A 24 -25.92 -13.75 -19.69
CA ASN A 24 -25.37 -14.09 -18.38
C ASN A 24 -24.06 -14.86 -18.55
N ALA A 25 -23.19 -14.83 -17.54
CA ALA A 25 -21.93 -15.57 -17.53
C ALA A 25 -21.50 -15.96 -16.11
N SER A 26 -20.87 -17.12 -16.02
CA SER A 26 -20.03 -17.55 -14.90
C SER A 26 -18.57 -17.65 -15.35
N LYS A 27 -17.66 -18.03 -14.44
CA LYS A 27 -16.26 -18.35 -14.83
C LYS A 27 -16.15 -19.53 -15.80
N ASP A 28 -17.21 -20.35 -15.88
CA ASP A 28 -17.21 -21.64 -16.58
C ASP A 28 -18.06 -21.63 -17.86
N ILE A 29 -19.11 -20.81 -17.92
CA ILE A 29 -20.08 -20.78 -19.03
C ILE A 29 -20.52 -19.34 -19.34
N LEU A 30 -20.63 -19.03 -20.63
CA LEU A 30 -21.27 -17.81 -21.14
C LEU A 30 -22.53 -18.19 -21.93
N LEU A 31 -23.60 -17.43 -21.71
CA LEU A 31 -24.90 -17.64 -22.32
C LEU A 31 -25.35 -16.38 -23.06
N SER A 32 -25.81 -16.57 -24.28
CA SER A 32 -26.48 -15.56 -25.09
C SER A 32 -27.79 -16.13 -25.61
N ILE A 33 -28.82 -15.29 -25.62
CA ILE A 33 -30.16 -15.63 -26.04
C ILE A 33 -30.69 -14.48 -26.86
N ASP A 34 -31.24 -14.79 -28.03
CA ASP A 34 -31.83 -13.83 -28.95
C ASP A 34 -33.05 -14.43 -29.67
N VAL A 35 -33.91 -13.58 -30.23
CA VAL A 35 -35.04 -14.01 -31.06
C VAL A 35 -34.86 -13.45 -32.46
N VAL A 36 -34.68 -14.34 -33.44
CA VAL A 36 -34.46 -13.98 -34.86
C VAL A 36 -35.49 -14.71 -35.71
N GLU A 37 -36.29 -13.97 -36.49
CA GLU A 37 -37.26 -14.54 -37.45
C GLU A 37 -38.14 -15.67 -36.87
N ARG A 38 -38.72 -15.45 -35.68
CA ARG A 38 -39.56 -16.41 -34.91
C ARG A 38 -38.83 -17.65 -34.38
N LYS A 39 -37.50 -17.60 -34.31
CA LYS A 39 -36.69 -18.64 -33.69
C LYS A 39 -36.03 -18.11 -32.44
N LEU A 40 -36.05 -18.90 -31.38
CA LEU A 40 -35.23 -18.68 -30.20
C LEU A 40 -33.83 -19.20 -30.51
N VAL A 41 -32.84 -18.32 -30.49
CA VAL A 41 -31.44 -18.64 -30.73
C VAL A 41 -30.71 -18.63 -29.39
N ILE A 42 -30.28 -19.81 -28.95
CA ILE A 42 -29.51 -19.99 -27.72
C ILE A 42 -28.07 -20.30 -28.10
N LYS A 43 -27.13 -19.51 -27.58
CA LYS A 43 -25.69 -19.74 -27.75
C LYS A 43 -25.03 -19.94 -26.40
N ILE A 44 -24.21 -20.98 -26.31
CA ILE A 44 -23.50 -21.35 -25.08
C ILE A 44 -22.03 -21.59 -25.41
N GLN A 45 -21.13 -20.92 -24.68
CA GLN A 45 -19.70 -21.21 -24.73
C GLN A 45 -19.23 -21.64 -23.34
N ALA A 46 -18.43 -22.71 -23.29
CA ALA A 46 -17.81 -23.18 -22.07
C ALA A 46 -16.32 -22.86 -22.05
N THR A 47 -15.72 -22.68 -20.86
CA THR A 47 -14.28 -22.47 -20.71
C THR A 47 -13.51 -23.77 -20.47
N SER A 48 -14.23 -24.88 -20.26
CA SER A 48 -13.69 -26.25 -20.16
C SER A 48 -14.66 -27.27 -20.77
N LYS A 49 -14.17 -28.50 -21.02
CA LYS A 49 -15.05 -29.61 -21.45
C LYS A 49 -15.96 -30.00 -20.28
N GLN A 50 -17.26 -29.95 -20.48
CA GLN A 50 -18.23 -30.23 -19.42
C GLN A 50 -19.57 -30.72 -19.98
N GLU A 51 -20.19 -31.66 -19.26
CA GLU A 51 -21.53 -32.15 -19.55
C GLU A 51 -22.55 -31.31 -18.76
N ILE A 52 -23.55 -30.81 -19.46
CA ILE A 52 -24.63 -30.03 -18.88
C ILE A 52 -25.99 -30.48 -19.41
N LYS A 53 -27.05 -30.07 -18.72
CA LYS A 53 -28.42 -30.19 -19.17
C LYS A 53 -29.00 -28.79 -19.39
N LEU A 54 -29.36 -28.48 -20.63
CA LEU A 54 -30.07 -27.27 -21.02
C LEU A 54 -31.57 -27.50 -20.85
N LYS A 55 -32.25 -26.59 -20.17
CA LYS A 55 -33.70 -26.54 -20.04
C LYS A 55 -34.19 -25.14 -20.39
N VAL A 56 -35.16 -25.05 -21.29
CA VAL A 56 -35.79 -23.81 -21.71
C VAL A 56 -37.26 -23.87 -21.32
N LEU A 57 -37.73 -22.85 -20.63
CA LEU A 57 -39.14 -22.69 -20.26
C LEU A 57 -39.74 -21.53 -21.05
N ASN A 58 -40.99 -21.66 -21.45
CA ASN A 58 -41.82 -20.58 -21.97
C ASN A 58 -43.08 -20.49 -21.10
N ASN A 59 -43.33 -19.33 -20.48
CA ASN A 59 -44.40 -19.16 -19.48
C ASN A 59 -44.39 -20.25 -18.40
N LYS A 60 -43.19 -20.59 -17.89
CA LYS A 60 -42.96 -21.65 -16.87
C LYS A 60 -43.29 -23.07 -17.32
N HIS A 61 -43.69 -23.28 -18.57
CA HIS A 61 -43.87 -24.61 -19.15
C HIS A 61 -42.62 -25.04 -19.90
N LEU A 62 -42.30 -26.34 -19.86
CA LEU A 62 -41.14 -26.87 -20.55
C LEU A 62 -41.29 -26.68 -22.06
N PHE A 63 -40.38 -25.90 -22.63
CA PHE A 63 -40.34 -25.61 -24.07
C PHE A 63 -39.28 -26.45 -24.78
N TYR A 64 -38.12 -26.65 -24.15
CA TYR A 64 -37.03 -27.45 -24.71
C TYR A 64 -36.14 -28.04 -23.61
N GLU A 65 -35.59 -29.23 -23.85
CA GLU A 65 -34.63 -29.88 -22.97
C GLU A 65 -33.60 -30.69 -23.76
N GLU A 66 -32.32 -30.58 -23.42
CA GLU A 66 -31.24 -31.34 -24.07
C GLU A 66 -30.07 -31.60 -23.10
N GLN A 67 -29.43 -32.76 -23.22
CA GLN A 67 -28.12 -33.01 -22.61
C GLN A 67 -27.01 -32.67 -23.60
N LEU A 68 -26.04 -31.88 -23.16
CA LEU A 68 -24.99 -31.30 -24.00
C LEU A 68 -23.61 -31.64 -23.43
N LEU A 69 -22.69 -32.00 -24.33
CA LEU A 69 -21.26 -32.00 -24.04
C LEU A 69 -20.66 -30.73 -24.65
N LEU A 70 -20.32 -29.77 -23.81
CA LEU A 70 -19.71 -28.51 -24.23
C LEU A 70 -18.18 -28.63 -24.27
N SER A 71 -17.53 -27.80 -25.09
CA SER A 71 -16.08 -27.67 -25.13
C SER A 71 -15.66 -26.22 -25.38
N PRO A 72 -14.42 -25.82 -25.01
CA PRO A 72 -13.92 -24.47 -25.31
C PRO A 72 -13.72 -24.19 -26.80
N GLU A 73 -13.57 -25.26 -27.58
CA GLU A 73 -13.27 -25.18 -29.02
C GLU A 73 -14.50 -24.83 -29.86
N GLN A 74 -15.71 -24.93 -29.30
CA GLN A 74 -16.95 -24.79 -30.04
C GLN A 74 -17.97 -23.96 -29.25
N VAL A 75 -18.66 -23.07 -29.95
CA VAL A 75 -19.83 -22.38 -29.41
C VAL A 75 -21.05 -23.21 -29.79
N TYR A 76 -21.73 -23.76 -28.79
CA TYR A 76 -23.00 -24.44 -29.03
C TYR A 76 -24.03 -23.39 -29.46
N THR A 77 -24.72 -23.66 -30.58
CA THR A 77 -25.81 -22.81 -31.08
C THR A 77 -27.02 -23.68 -31.33
N LYS A 78 -28.16 -23.31 -30.74
CA LYS A 78 -29.44 -23.97 -30.97
C LYS A 78 -30.47 -22.96 -31.44
N GLU A 79 -31.12 -23.28 -32.55
CA GLU A 79 -32.31 -22.58 -33.01
C GLU A 79 -33.54 -23.43 -32.69
N ILE A 80 -34.51 -22.85 -31.99
CA ILE A 80 -35.78 -23.49 -31.67
C ILE A 80 -36.87 -22.69 -32.38
N ALA A 81 -37.44 -23.26 -33.44
CA ALA A 81 -38.55 -22.66 -34.16
C ALA A 81 -39.85 -22.77 -33.35
N SER A 82 -40.71 -21.77 -33.49
CA SER A 82 -42.06 -21.75 -32.91
C SER A 82 -43.08 -21.38 -33.98
N ASP A 83 -44.26 -22.00 -33.94
CA ASP A 83 -45.37 -21.69 -34.83
C ASP A 83 -46.01 -20.33 -34.51
N THR A 84 -45.75 -19.81 -33.31
CA THR A 84 -46.19 -18.49 -32.83
C THR A 84 -44.99 -17.57 -32.58
N ASP A 85 -45.20 -16.26 -32.64
CA ASP A 85 -44.17 -15.29 -32.26
C ASP A 85 -43.64 -15.58 -30.85
N ILE A 86 -42.32 -15.56 -30.68
CA ILE A 86 -41.63 -15.83 -29.40
C ILE A 86 -41.44 -14.50 -28.67
N ASP A 87 -42.11 -14.37 -27.54
CA ASP A 87 -41.90 -13.27 -26.61
C ASP A 87 -40.75 -13.61 -25.66
N LEU A 88 -39.60 -12.92 -25.83
CA LEU A 88 -38.42 -13.14 -24.99
C LEU A 88 -38.73 -12.87 -23.50
N SER A 89 -39.71 -12.01 -23.18
CA SER A 89 -40.11 -11.73 -21.80
C SER A 89 -40.74 -12.92 -21.05
N GLN A 90 -41.01 -14.01 -21.76
CA GLN A 90 -41.60 -15.23 -21.23
C GLN A 90 -40.62 -16.42 -21.20
N ILE A 91 -39.38 -16.21 -21.68
CA ILE A 91 -38.39 -17.27 -21.84
C ILE A 91 -37.44 -17.30 -20.64
N GLU A 92 -37.33 -18.47 -20.02
CA GLU A 92 -36.31 -18.76 -19.01
C GLU A 92 -35.37 -19.83 -19.55
N VAL A 93 -34.06 -19.65 -19.38
CA VAL A 93 -33.05 -20.65 -19.75
C VAL A 93 -32.28 -21.07 -18.51
N LEU A 94 -32.22 -22.38 -18.26
CA LEU A 94 -31.63 -22.98 -17.07
C LEU A 94 -30.60 -24.01 -17.52
N LEU A 95 -29.36 -23.88 -17.05
CA LEU A 95 -28.29 -24.83 -17.29
C LEU A 95 -28.00 -25.59 -16.00
N TYR A 96 -27.98 -26.93 -16.06
CA TYR A 96 -27.67 -27.78 -14.92
C TYR A 96 -26.42 -28.61 -15.18
N ASN A 97 -25.61 -28.86 -14.15
CA ASN A 97 -24.54 -29.87 -14.24
C ASN A 97 -25.10 -31.30 -14.12
N THR A 98 -24.24 -32.30 -14.25
CA THR A 98 -24.59 -33.73 -14.12
C THR A 98 -25.15 -34.12 -12.75
N ALA A 99 -24.88 -33.34 -11.71
CA ALA A 99 -25.44 -33.52 -10.37
C ALA A 99 -26.84 -32.87 -10.21
N GLY A 100 -27.37 -32.21 -11.24
CA GLY A 100 -28.66 -31.52 -11.20
C GLY A 100 -28.63 -30.16 -10.53
N ILE A 101 -27.44 -29.58 -10.31
CA ILE A 101 -27.28 -28.24 -9.74
C ILE A 101 -27.39 -27.22 -10.88
N ASN A 102 -28.21 -26.18 -10.70
CA ASN A 102 -28.29 -25.06 -11.64
C ASN A 102 -26.97 -24.26 -11.57
N ILE A 103 -26.26 -24.16 -12.69
CA ILE A 103 -24.95 -23.52 -12.80
C ILE A 103 -25.00 -22.16 -13.51
N LEU A 104 -26.06 -21.89 -14.27
CA LEU A 104 -26.30 -20.61 -14.92
C LEU A 104 -27.78 -20.52 -15.32
N SER A 105 -28.38 -19.34 -15.16
CA SER A 105 -29.76 -19.10 -15.59
C SER A 105 -29.88 -17.75 -16.28
N TYR A 106 -30.89 -17.60 -17.12
CA TYR A 106 -31.33 -16.32 -17.65
C TYR A 106 -32.82 -16.17 -17.39
N HIS A 107 -33.18 -15.02 -16.82
CA HIS A 107 -34.56 -14.55 -16.73
C HIS A 107 -34.67 -13.21 -17.46
N PRO A 108 -35.82 -12.90 -18.08
CA PRO A 108 -35.97 -11.66 -18.84
C PRO A 108 -35.91 -10.40 -17.97
N GLU A 109 -36.22 -10.53 -16.67
CA GLU A 109 -36.05 -9.46 -15.68
C GLU A 109 -34.58 -9.05 -15.51
N ASP A 110 -33.62 -9.94 -15.82
CA ASP A 110 -32.18 -9.64 -15.74
C ASP A 110 -31.74 -8.59 -16.78
N ASP A 111 -32.47 -8.44 -17.89
CA ASP A 111 -32.23 -7.40 -18.90
C ASP A 111 -32.79 -6.03 -18.49
N VAL A 112 -33.72 -6.00 -17.52
CA VAL A 112 -34.21 -4.76 -16.93
C VAL A 112 -33.10 -4.25 -16.02
N ARG A 113 -32.29 -3.33 -16.52
CA ARG A 113 -31.41 -2.52 -15.67
C ARG A 113 -32.29 -1.66 -14.76
N GLU A 114 -32.68 -2.20 -13.61
CA GLU A 114 -33.15 -1.37 -12.51
C GLU A 114 -32.00 -0.43 -12.11
N GLY A 115 -32.13 0.84 -12.47
CA GLY A 115 -31.20 1.86 -12.03
C GLY A 115 -31.30 3.11 -12.89
N ASN A 116 -31.84 4.18 -12.33
CA ASN A 116 -31.54 5.53 -12.78
C ASN A 116 -30.03 5.61 -13.03
N LEU A 117 -29.61 5.98 -14.24
CA LEU A 117 -28.21 6.28 -14.52
C LEU A 117 -27.68 7.13 -13.36
N PRO A 118 -26.55 6.76 -12.72
CA PRO A 118 -26.04 7.50 -11.58
C PRO A 118 -25.93 8.97 -11.98
N ALA A 119 -26.49 9.84 -11.14
CA ALA A 119 -26.50 11.27 -11.41
C ALA A 119 -25.07 11.75 -11.68
N ALA A 120 -24.91 12.72 -12.59
CA ALA A 120 -23.62 13.30 -12.86
C ALA A 120 -22.95 13.79 -11.56
N ALA A 121 -21.65 13.52 -11.41
CA ALA A 121 -20.89 13.94 -10.25
C ALA A 121 -21.00 15.46 -10.08
N LYS A 122 -21.46 15.91 -8.91
CA LYS A 122 -21.52 17.33 -8.57
C LYS A 122 -20.18 17.78 -7.98
N PRO A 123 -19.68 18.97 -8.34
CA PRO A 123 -18.46 19.50 -7.72
C PRO A 123 -18.68 19.66 -6.20
N ALA A 124 -17.62 19.43 -5.42
CA ALA A 124 -17.63 19.75 -4.00
C ALA A 124 -17.79 21.27 -3.81
N LEU A 125 -18.63 21.67 -2.86
CA LEU A 125 -18.76 23.05 -2.40
C LEU A 125 -17.49 23.49 -1.65
N LEU A 126 -17.23 24.79 -1.55
CA LEU A 126 -16.14 25.28 -0.70
C LEU A 126 -16.41 24.96 0.78
N PRO A 127 -15.37 24.79 1.62
CA PRO A 127 -15.56 24.48 3.04
C PRO A 127 -16.52 25.44 3.76
N GLU A 128 -16.43 26.74 3.48
CA GLU A 128 -17.26 27.77 4.10
C GLU A 128 -18.75 27.70 3.69
N GLU A 129 -19.03 27.08 2.54
CA GLU A 129 -20.38 26.93 1.96
C GLU A 129 -21.09 25.64 2.43
N ILE A 130 -20.38 24.73 3.08
CA ILE A 130 -20.96 23.52 3.65
C ILE A 130 -21.42 23.82 5.08
N ASP A 131 -22.71 23.68 5.37
CA ASP A 131 -23.27 24.05 6.68
C ASP A 131 -22.93 23.04 7.79
N SER A 132 -22.92 21.74 7.46
CA SER A 132 -22.79 20.65 8.43
C SER A 132 -21.33 20.19 8.62
N ILE A 133 -20.91 20.03 9.88
CA ILE A 133 -19.60 19.45 10.24
C ILE A 133 -19.48 18.01 9.73
N GLU A 134 -20.59 17.25 9.74
CA GLU A 134 -20.62 15.91 9.18
C GLU A 134 -20.35 15.92 7.66
N GLN A 135 -20.94 16.86 6.94
CA GLN A 135 -20.68 17.00 5.51
C GLN A 135 -19.24 17.47 5.24
N LEU A 136 -18.70 18.39 6.05
CA LEU A 136 -17.29 18.79 5.96
C LEU A 136 -16.37 17.57 6.10
N PHE A 137 -16.60 16.73 7.11
CA PHE A 137 -15.84 15.50 7.30
C PHE A 137 -15.97 14.54 6.11
N PHE A 138 -17.19 14.25 5.65
CA PHE A 138 -17.40 13.32 4.53
C PHE A 138 -16.84 13.86 3.21
N THR A 139 -16.91 15.17 2.96
CA THR A 139 -16.27 15.78 1.80
C THR A 139 -14.75 15.64 1.90
N GLY A 140 -14.14 15.92 3.05
CA GLY A 140 -12.70 15.68 3.26
C GLY A 140 -12.32 14.22 3.02
N GLN A 141 -13.08 13.27 3.58
CA GLN A 141 -12.83 11.84 3.41
C GLN A 141 -12.92 11.40 1.95
N HIS A 142 -13.94 11.88 1.23
CA HIS A 142 -14.12 11.63 -0.19
C HIS A 142 -12.91 12.12 -1.00
N LEU A 143 -12.45 13.35 -0.72
CA LEU A 143 -11.30 13.94 -1.43
C LEU A 143 -9.99 13.16 -1.18
N GLU A 144 -9.79 12.62 0.03
CA GLU A 144 -8.67 11.71 0.31
C GLU A 144 -8.76 10.40 -0.47
N GLN A 145 -9.94 9.77 -0.47
CA GLN A 145 -10.14 8.46 -1.10
C GLN A 145 -9.92 8.52 -2.61
N TYR A 146 -10.42 9.56 -3.27
CA TYR A 146 -10.35 9.71 -4.73
C TYR A 146 -9.12 10.48 -5.22
N ARG A 147 -8.26 10.96 -4.32
CA ARG A 147 -7.06 11.78 -4.65
C ARG A 147 -7.42 12.90 -5.62
N HIS A 148 -8.45 13.67 -5.26
CA HIS A 148 -9.05 14.65 -6.15
C HIS A 148 -8.01 15.68 -6.66
N ALA A 149 -8.03 15.99 -7.96
CA ALA A 149 -6.99 16.80 -8.60
C ALA A 149 -7.02 18.29 -8.19
N THR A 150 -8.22 18.83 -7.92
CA THR A 150 -8.43 20.26 -7.66
C THR A 150 -8.57 20.60 -6.16
N TYR A 151 -9.45 19.90 -5.44
CA TYR A 151 -9.70 20.15 -4.02
C TYR A 151 -8.80 19.32 -3.12
N ARG A 152 -8.38 19.91 -1.99
CA ARG A 152 -7.63 19.25 -0.93
C ARG A 152 -8.55 18.93 0.25
N PRO A 153 -8.32 17.85 0.99
CA PRO A 153 -9.16 17.45 2.12
C PRO A 153 -8.96 18.34 3.36
N MET A 154 -7.72 18.78 3.62
CA MET A 154 -7.35 19.53 4.83
C MET A 154 -8.21 20.78 5.11
N PRO A 155 -8.51 21.66 4.13
CA PRO A 155 -9.39 22.80 4.36
C PRO A 155 -10.76 22.44 4.96
N TYR A 156 -11.34 21.29 4.59
CA TYR A 156 -12.64 20.86 5.09
C TYR A 156 -12.58 20.42 6.55
N TYR A 157 -11.56 19.65 6.92
CA TYR A 157 -11.37 19.26 8.33
C TYR A 157 -11.01 20.45 9.21
N LEU A 158 -10.18 21.38 8.70
CA LEU A 158 -9.81 22.61 9.39
C LEU A 158 -11.04 23.49 9.65
N GLU A 159 -11.95 23.60 8.69
CA GLU A 159 -13.21 24.31 8.87
C GLU A 159 -14.11 23.61 9.90
N GLY A 160 -14.14 22.26 9.89
CA GLY A 160 -14.83 21.46 10.89
C GLY A 160 -14.36 21.78 12.32
N ILE A 161 -13.05 21.73 12.57
CA ILE A 161 -12.50 22.04 13.90
C ILE A 161 -12.55 23.55 14.23
N ARG A 162 -12.59 24.45 13.24
CA ARG A 162 -12.79 25.88 13.49
C ARG A 162 -14.17 26.14 14.09
N ARG A 163 -15.20 25.40 13.65
CA ARG A 163 -16.57 25.51 14.14
C ARG A 163 -16.79 24.73 15.43
N GLU A 164 -16.25 23.51 15.50
CA GLU A 164 -16.34 22.63 16.65
C GLU A 164 -14.94 22.05 16.97
N PRO A 165 -14.16 22.71 17.83
CA PRO A 165 -12.79 22.28 18.15
C PRO A 165 -12.68 20.85 18.66
N GLY A 166 -13.75 20.32 19.25
CA GLY A 166 -13.83 18.96 19.78
C GLY A 166 -14.29 17.89 18.79
N ASP A 167 -14.66 18.21 17.53
CA ASP A 167 -15.17 17.19 16.59
C ASP A 167 -14.11 16.10 16.37
N THR A 168 -14.50 14.87 16.72
CA THR A 168 -13.58 13.73 16.84
C THR A 168 -13.08 13.24 15.49
N ARG A 169 -13.93 13.35 14.47
CA ARG A 169 -13.66 12.84 13.11
C ARG A 169 -12.68 13.76 12.40
N CYS A 170 -12.90 15.06 12.47
CA CYS A 170 -12.00 16.07 11.90
C CYS A 170 -10.64 16.08 12.62
N ASN A 171 -10.62 16.03 13.96
CA ASN A 171 -9.37 15.93 14.71
C ASN A 171 -8.60 14.65 14.35
N ASN A 172 -9.24 13.48 14.35
CA ASN A 172 -8.59 12.23 13.95
C ASN A 172 -8.08 12.29 12.51
N ALA A 173 -8.85 12.86 11.57
CA ALA A 173 -8.44 13.00 10.18
C ALA A 173 -7.22 13.91 10.00
N ILE A 174 -7.17 15.06 10.70
CA ILE A 174 -6.02 15.97 10.68
C ILE A 174 -4.79 15.30 11.30
N GLY A 175 -4.94 14.64 12.45
CA GLY A 175 -3.87 13.89 13.09
C GLY A 175 -3.32 12.81 12.17
N LEU A 176 -4.20 12.00 11.56
CA LEU A 176 -3.81 10.93 10.64
C LEU A 176 -3.13 11.48 9.38
N TRP A 177 -3.62 12.61 8.86
CA TRP A 177 -2.97 13.29 7.75
C TRP A 177 -1.55 13.71 8.12
N LYS A 178 -1.34 14.35 9.28
CA LYS A 178 -0.02 14.75 9.79
C LYS A 178 0.91 13.55 10.00
N LEU A 179 0.42 12.49 10.63
CA LEU A 179 1.14 11.22 10.80
C LEU A 179 1.62 10.65 9.45
N LYS A 180 0.73 10.58 8.44
CA LYS A 180 1.07 10.13 7.08
C LYS A 180 2.07 11.04 6.36
N LYS A 181 2.26 12.28 6.82
CA LYS A 181 3.25 13.23 6.29
C LYS A 181 4.56 13.24 7.09
N GLY A 182 4.71 12.37 8.09
CA GLY A 182 5.92 12.32 8.93
C GLY A 182 5.99 13.42 9.99
N LEU A 183 4.88 14.13 10.23
CA LEU A 183 4.77 15.15 11.28
C LEU A 183 4.25 14.49 12.57
N PHE A 184 5.06 13.59 13.13
CA PHE A 184 4.64 12.72 14.23
C PHE A 184 4.26 13.50 15.48
N GLU A 185 5.11 14.44 15.91
CA GLU A 185 4.87 15.27 17.10
C GLU A 185 3.60 16.10 16.95
N GLU A 186 3.45 16.80 15.83
CA GLU A 186 2.27 17.64 15.56
C GLU A 186 0.96 16.85 15.47
N SER A 187 1.02 15.55 15.17
CA SER A 187 -0.18 14.70 15.07
C SER A 187 -0.78 14.35 16.43
N ILE A 188 0.04 14.29 17.49
CA ILE A 188 -0.35 13.80 18.81
C ILE A 188 -1.51 14.61 19.41
N GLU A 189 -1.44 15.94 19.32
CA GLU A 189 -2.43 16.79 19.98
C GLU A 189 -3.83 16.60 19.40
N PHE A 190 -3.95 16.44 18.08
CA PHE A 190 -5.23 16.17 17.44
C PHE A 190 -5.81 14.81 17.88
N PHE A 191 -4.99 13.78 18.02
CA PHE A 191 -5.47 12.51 18.56
C PHE A 191 -5.89 12.63 20.02
N LYS A 192 -5.17 13.39 20.85
CA LYS A 192 -5.53 13.64 22.25
C LYS A 192 -6.86 14.37 22.38
N ILE A 193 -7.11 15.40 21.56
CA ILE A 193 -8.40 16.11 21.53
C ILE A 193 -9.52 15.15 21.14
N ALA A 194 -9.34 14.36 20.07
CA ALA A 194 -10.33 13.37 19.65
C ALA A 194 -10.63 12.33 20.75
N ILE A 195 -9.58 11.85 21.43
CA ILE A 195 -9.69 10.92 22.56
C ILE A 195 -10.44 11.54 23.74
N GLY A 196 -10.12 12.79 24.09
CA GLY A 196 -10.80 13.54 25.14
C GLY A 196 -12.31 13.58 24.89
N THR A 197 -12.73 13.96 23.69
CA THR A 197 -14.15 14.00 23.33
C THR A 197 -14.81 12.62 23.33
N ILE A 198 -14.20 11.57 22.73
CA ILE A 198 -14.85 10.23 22.70
C ILE A 198 -14.94 9.60 24.09
N THR A 199 -14.08 10.01 25.03
CA THR A 199 -14.05 9.48 26.40
C THR A 199 -14.71 10.35 27.45
N ASP A 200 -15.16 11.55 27.10
CA ASP A 200 -15.77 12.53 28.01
C ASP A 200 -16.89 11.93 28.87
N ARG A 201 -17.74 11.10 28.24
CA ARG A 201 -18.88 10.46 28.91
C ARG A 201 -18.72 8.97 29.14
N ASN A 202 -17.84 8.31 28.37
CA ASN A 202 -17.69 6.86 28.38
C ASN A 202 -16.19 6.50 28.34
N PRO A 203 -15.63 5.83 29.36
CA PRO A 203 -14.21 5.49 29.38
C PRO A 203 -13.80 4.50 28.28
N ASN A 204 -14.77 3.83 27.66
CA ASN A 204 -14.59 2.81 26.64
C ASN A 204 -15.35 3.23 25.37
N PRO A 205 -14.70 3.92 24.42
CA PRO A 205 -15.37 4.46 23.24
C PRO A 205 -15.69 3.38 22.20
N TYR A 206 -16.68 3.64 21.35
CA TYR A 206 -17.10 2.72 20.29
C TYR A 206 -16.06 2.62 19.15
N ASN A 207 -15.45 3.74 18.77
CA ASN A 207 -14.42 3.83 17.76
C ASN A 207 -13.09 4.19 18.44
N CYS A 208 -12.11 3.29 18.36
CA CYS A 208 -10.79 3.51 18.96
C CYS A 208 -9.69 3.86 17.94
N GLU A 209 -10.05 4.27 16.72
CA GLU A 209 -9.08 4.72 15.72
C GLU A 209 -8.13 5.82 16.22
N PRO A 210 -8.58 6.85 16.96
CA PRO A 210 -7.68 7.87 17.49
C PRO A 210 -6.62 7.30 18.45
N TYR A 211 -6.98 6.29 19.26
CA TYR A 211 -6.01 5.59 20.11
C TYR A 211 -4.98 4.82 19.30
N PHE A 212 -5.42 4.10 18.25
CA PHE A 212 -4.50 3.36 17.39
C PHE A 212 -3.51 4.30 16.69
N ASN A 213 -4.01 5.42 16.16
CA ASN A 213 -3.17 6.42 15.49
C ASN A 213 -2.23 7.14 16.45
N LEU A 214 -2.68 7.43 17.68
CA LEU A 214 -1.82 7.95 18.75
C LEU A 214 -0.70 6.96 19.11
N GLY A 215 -1.01 5.66 19.15
CA GLY A 215 -0.04 4.60 19.35
C GLY A 215 1.05 4.61 18.29
N LEU A 216 0.68 4.70 17.02
CA LEU A 216 1.62 4.80 15.90
C LEU A 216 2.51 6.06 16.01
N ALA A 217 1.91 7.22 16.28
CA ALA A 217 2.67 8.48 16.39
C ALA A 217 3.71 8.41 17.51
N ASN A 218 3.33 7.91 18.70
CA ASN A 218 4.25 7.72 19.81
C ASN A 218 5.34 6.69 19.49
N LEU A 219 5.00 5.61 18.79
CA LEU A 219 5.98 4.61 18.38
C LEU A 219 7.05 5.21 17.45
N TYR A 220 6.66 6.04 16.47
CA TYR A 220 7.61 6.76 15.60
C TYR A 220 8.52 7.72 16.37
N LEU A 221 8.04 8.30 17.47
CA LEU A 221 8.81 9.21 18.32
C LEU A 221 9.67 8.47 19.36
N GLY A 222 9.54 7.15 19.48
CA GLY A 222 10.24 6.35 20.50
C GLY A 222 9.59 6.42 21.88
N ASN A 223 8.38 6.97 22.00
CA ASN A 223 7.59 7.03 23.24
C ASN A 223 6.88 5.68 23.46
N VAL A 224 7.67 4.63 23.75
CA VAL A 224 7.21 3.24 23.73
C VAL A 224 6.11 2.96 24.76
N ASP A 225 6.18 3.58 25.95
CA ASP A 225 5.18 3.37 27.00
C ASP A 225 3.82 3.97 26.62
N GLN A 226 3.82 5.20 26.12
CA GLN A 226 2.61 5.86 25.62
C GLN A 226 2.03 5.14 24.40
N ALA A 227 2.89 4.62 23.52
CA ALA A 227 2.46 3.81 22.39
C ALA A 227 1.75 2.54 22.84
N TYR A 228 2.33 1.83 23.82
CA TYR A 228 1.76 0.62 24.41
C TYR A 228 0.35 0.86 24.96
N ASP A 229 0.19 1.87 25.81
CA ASP A 229 -1.08 2.18 26.45
C ASP A 229 -2.16 2.53 25.41
N ALA A 230 -1.80 3.32 24.40
CA ALA A 230 -2.69 3.70 23.32
C ALA A 230 -3.11 2.51 22.45
N PHE A 231 -2.17 1.64 22.06
CA PHE A 231 -2.51 0.42 21.33
C PHE A 231 -3.39 -0.52 22.16
N PHE A 232 -3.04 -0.75 23.43
CA PHE A 232 -3.81 -1.63 24.30
C PHE A 232 -5.25 -1.11 24.48
N LYS A 233 -5.43 0.21 24.64
CA LYS A 233 -6.77 0.82 24.64
C LYS A 233 -7.48 0.70 23.31
N SER A 234 -6.76 0.78 22.19
CA SER A 234 -7.37 0.59 20.87
C SER A 234 -7.95 -0.81 20.64
N ALA A 235 -7.43 -1.83 21.34
CA ALA A 235 -7.97 -3.19 21.30
C ALA A 235 -9.37 -3.34 21.94
N TRP A 236 -9.92 -2.29 22.57
CA TRP A 236 -11.32 -2.32 23.00
C TRP A 236 -12.29 -2.41 21.81
N ASP A 237 -11.98 -1.72 20.71
CA ASP A 237 -12.75 -1.77 19.47
C ASP A 237 -12.36 -3.01 18.67
N LYS A 238 -13.34 -3.90 18.42
CA LYS A 238 -13.13 -5.13 17.64
C LYS A 238 -12.45 -4.89 16.30
N SER A 239 -12.69 -3.74 15.67
CA SER A 239 -12.17 -3.41 14.36
C SER A 239 -10.70 -2.98 14.33
N PHE A 240 -10.08 -2.83 15.50
CA PHE A 240 -8.64 -2.58 15.66
C PHE A 240 -7.95 -3.68 16.47
N GLN A 241 -8.66 -4.68 16.98
CA GLN A 241 -8.08 -5.67 17.91
C GLN A 241 -6.86 -6.40 17.35
N ASP A 242 -6.90 -6.86 16.10
CA ASP A 242 -5.77 -7.56 15.49
C ASP A 242 -4.56 -6.63 15.32
N ALA A 243 -4.78 -5.43 14.78
CA ALA A 243 -3.74 -4.42 14.59
C ALA A 243 -3.15 -3.95 15.93
N ALA A 244 -3.99 -3.76 16.94
CA ALA A 244 -3.61 -3.35 18.29
C ALA A 244 -2.75 -4.41 18.98
N TYR A 245 -3.24 -5.66 19.05
CA TYR A 245 -2.50 -6.73 19.69
C TYR A 245 -1.21 -7.09 18.94
N TYR A 246 -1.16 -6.93 17.62
CA TYR A 246 0.09 -7.03 16.87
C TYR A 246 1.13 -6.01 17.35
N ASN A 247 0.77 -4.73 17.45
CA ASN A 247 1.70 -3.68 17.90
C ASN A 247 2.06 -3.81 19.39
N VAL A 248 1.11 -4.20 20.25
CA VAL A 248 1.38 -4.53 21.66
C VAL A 248 2.40 -5.68 21.76
N ALA A 249 2.23 -6.75 20.98
CA ALA A 249 3.15 -7.88 20.98
C ALA A 249 4.58 -7.51 20.51
N LEU A 250 4.72 -6.58 19.56
CA LEU A 250 6.02 -6.02 19.17
C LEU A 250 6.71 -5.34 20.36
N ILE A 251 5.97 -4.51 21.10
CA ILE A 251 6.51 -3.79 22.27
C ILE A 251 6.85 -4.76 23.40
N ASP A 252 6.00 -5.76 23.67
CA ASP A 252 6.28 -6.81 24.66
C ASP A 252 7.57 -7.57 24.30
N PHE A 253 7.73 -7.92 23.02
CA PHE A 253 8.95 -8.59 22.54
C PHE A 253 10.19 -7.72 22.75
N PHE A 254 10.09 -6.43 22.39
CA PHE A 254 11.18 -5.46 22.56
C PHE A 254 11.57 -5.30 24.04
N ARG A 255 10.59 -5.33 24.95
CA ARG A 255 10.79 -5.34 26.41
C ARG A 255 11.25 -6.70 26.98
N GLN A 256 11.42 -7.71 26.12
CA GLN A 256 11.78 -9.09 26.50
C GLN A 256 10.70 -9.81 27.33
N ASP A 257 9.46 -9.31 27.34
CA ASP A 257 8.30 -9.99 27.91
C ASP A 257 7.73 -10.98 26.89
N TYR A 258 8.49 -12.05 26.64
CA TYR A 258 8.17 -13.02 25.61
C TYR A 258 6.87 -13.79 25.89
N GLN A 259 6.47 -13.91 27.16
CA GLN A 259 5.24 -14.62 27.51
C GLN A 259 3.99 -13.80 27.18
N ASN A 260 3.99 -12.49 27.49
CA ASN A 260 2.89 -11.60 27.08
C ASN A 260 2.90 -11.36 25.57
N SER A 261 4.09 -11.22 24.96
CA SER A 261 4.21 -11.13 23.50
C SER A 261 3.57 -12.32 22.79
N LEU A 262 3.78 -13.56 23.30
CA LEU A 262 3.14 -14.76 22.74
C LEU A 262 1.62 -14.72 22.89
N THR A 263 1.11 -14.26 24.03
CA THR A 263 -0.33 -14.15 24.30
C THR A 263 -0.99 -13.14 23.36
N HIS A 264 -0.42 -11.94 23.24
CA HIS A 264 -0.96 -10.89 22.39
C HIS A 264 -0.84 -11.22 20.90
N ILE A 265 0.28 -11.81 20.45
CA ILE A 265 0.41 -12.17 19.03
C ILE A 265 -0.55 -13.29 18.62
N ASN A 266 -0.84 -14.25 19.50
CA ASN A 266 -1.89 -15.24 19.26
C ASN A 266 -3.26 -14.56 19.16
N SER A 267 -3.56 -13.60 20.05
CA SER A 267 -4.81 -12.84 20.02
C SER A 267 -5.00 -12.04 18.72
N ALA A 268 -3.90 -11.56 18.12
CA ALA A 268 -3.90 -10.91 16.82
C ALA A 268 -4.16 -11.91 15.68
N ILE A 269 -3.44 -13.03 15.65
CA ILE A 269 -3.56 -14.07 14.61
C ILE A 269 -4.95 -14.71 14.61
N ASP A 270 -5.54 -14.97 15.78
CA ASP A 270 -6.88 -15.56 15.91
C ASP A 270 -7.97 -14.70 15.25
N ARG A 271 -7.73 -13.38 15.14
CA ARG A 271 -8.64 -12.42 14.51
C ARG A 271 -8.30 -12.14 13.06
N ASN A 272 -7.02 -12.15 12.72
CA ASN A 272 -6.52 -11.87 11.39
C ASN A 272 -5.31 -12.77 11.05
N ALA A 273 -5.61 -14.02 10.70
CA ALA A 273 -4.61 -14.95 10.19
C ALA A 273 -4.03 -14.53 8.83
N GLY A 274 -4.60 -13.52 8.16
CA GLY A 274 -4.04 -12.92 6.94
C GLY A 274 -2.83 -12.02 7.19
N ASN A 275 -2.60 -11.57 8.43
CA ASN A 275 -1.44 -10.75 8.74
C ASN A 275 -0.14 -11.58 8.76
N GLY A 276 0.51 -11.69 7.59
CA GLY A 276 1.78 -12.41 7.42
C GLY A 276 2.90 -11.95 8.37
N LYS A 277 2.92 -10.67 8.76
CA LYS A 277 3.92 -10.11 9.68
C LYS A 277 3.77 -10.64 11.10
N ALA A 278 2.56 -10.97 11.52
CA ALA A 278 2.31 -11.48 12.87
C ALA A 278 3.01 -12.83 13.12
N TYR A 279 3.19 -13.63 12.07
CA TYR A 279 3.88 -14.90 12.17
C TYR A 279 5.38 -14.74 12.44
N LEU A 280 6.04 -13.71 11.90
CA LEU A 280 7.44 -13.42 12.22
C LEU A 280 7.62 -13.15 13.72
N VAL A 281 6.71 -12.35 14.30
CA VAL A 281 6.70 -12.07 15.74
C VAL A 281 6.53 -13.37 16.52
N LYS A 282 5.55 -14.20 16.16
CA LYS A 282 5.29 -15.48 16.84
C LYS A 282 6.49 -16.43 16.77
N VAL A 283 7.11 -16.57 15.60
CA VAL A 283 8.33 -17.39 15.42
C VAL A 283 9.46 -16.85 16.28
N SER A 284 9.71 -15.53 16.26
CA SER A 284 10.74 -14.88 17.05
C SER A 284 10.54 -15.10 18.55
N VAL A 285 9.31 -14.93 19.05
CA VAL A 285 8.93 -15.18 20.45
C VAL A 285 9.18 -16.63 20.84
N LEU A 286 8.74 -17.60 20.02
CA LEU A 286 8.90 -19.03 20.30
C LEU A 286 10.38 -19.43 20.34
N LYS A 287 11.22 -18.87 19.46
CA LYS A 287 12.68 -19.06 19.51
C LYS A 287 13.27 -18.53 20.81
N LYS A 288 12.87 -17.33 21.27
CA LYS A 288 13.32 -16.76 22.55
C LYS A 288 12.85 -17.56 23.77
N LEU A 289 11.71 -18.23 23.68
CA LEU A 289 11.20 -19.15 24.70
C LEU A 289 11.79 -20.58 24.61
N GLY A 290 12.69 -20.85 23.66
CA GLY A 290 13.27 -22.19 23.45
C GLY A 290 12.32 -23.22 22.85
N LYS A 291 11.16 -22.80 22.34
CA LYS A 291 10.11 -23.68 21.79
C LYS A 291 10.31 -23.88 20.27
N LEU A 292 11.44 -24.49 19.90
CA LEU A 292 11.90 -24.58 18.51
C LEU A 292 10.97 -25.40 17.60
N ASP A 293 10.43 -26.53 18.07
CA ASP A 293 9.51 -27.37 17.28
C ASP A 293 8.21 -26.63 16.94
N LEU A 294 7.72 -25.82 17.88
CA LEU A 294 6.56 -24.97 17.65
C LEU A 294 6.89 -23.83 16.68
N ALA A 295 8.08 -23.23 16.79
CA ALA A 295 8.52 -22.20 15.85
C ALA A 295 8.55 -22.74 14.41
N LYS A 296 9.12 -23.94 14.20
CA LYS A 296 9.12 -24.63 12.89
C LYS A 296 7.71 -24.88 12.38
N SER A 297 6.84 -25.42 13.22
CA SER A 297 5.44 -25.68 12.86
C SER A 297 4.69 -24.40 12.44
N VAL A 298 5.00 -23.26 13.08
CA VAL A 298 4.44 -21.95 12.72
C VAL A 298 4.98 -21.45 11.38
N ILE A 299 6.28 -21.64 11.09
CA ILE A 299 6.88 -21.30 9.80
C ILE A 299 6.16 -22.06 8.68
N ASP A 300 6.01 -23.37 8.82
CA ASP A 300 5.37 -24.23 7.81
C ASP A 300 3.90 -23.85 7.59
N ALA A 301 3.14 -23.63 8.68
CA ALA A 301 1.74 -23.22 8.60
C ALA A 301 1.56 -21.86 7.91
N ALA A 302 2.46 -20.92 8.18
CA ALA A 302 2.39 -19.58 7.60
C ALA A 302 2.82 -19.57 6.12
N LEU A 303 3.85 -20.33 5.74
CA LEU A 303 4.26 -20.46 4.33
C LEU A 303 3.24 -21.20 3.47
N ASN A 304 2.49 -22.16 4.05
CA ASN A 304 1.35 -22.78 3.37
C ASN A 304 0.22 -21.79 3.07
N ARG A 305 0.14 -20.69 3.82
CA ARG A 305 -0.87 -19.63 3.64
C ARG A 305 -0.38 -18.52 2.72
N ASP A 306 0.88 -18.12 2.87
CA ASP A 306 1.55 -17.11 2.05
C ASP A 306 2.96 -17.57 1.68
N LEU A 307 3.09 -18.10 0.46
CA LEU A 307 4.34 -18.58 -0.10
C LEU A 307 5.36 -17.44 -0.34
N PHE A 308 4.92 -16.19 -0.38
CA PHE A 308 5.77 -15.01 -0.63
C PHE A 308 6.22 -14.31 0.65
N ASN A 309 5.95 -14.88 1.83
CA ASN A 309 6.39 -14.30 3.09
C ASN A 309 7.92 -14.43 3.27
N LEU A 310 8.66 -13.43 2.80
CA LEU A 310 10.12 -13.44 2.75
C LEU A 310 10.77 -13.55 4.14
N SER A 311 10.15 -12.96 5.17
CA SER A 311 10.66 -13.08 6.54
C SER A 311 10.64 -14.53 7.01
N LEU A 312 9.60 -15.30 6.69
CA LEU A 312 9.51 -16.69 7.12
C LEU A 312 10.32 -17.65 6.24
N LEU A 313 10.50 -17.34 4.95
CA LEU A 313 11.48 -18.05 4.13
C LEU A 313 12.90 -17.86 4.69
N PHE A 314 13.23 -16.66 5.17
CA PHE A 314 14.49 -16.40 5.84
C PHE A 314 14.60 -17.11 7.19
N GLU A 315 13.55 -17.11 8.02
CA GLU A 315 13.54 -17.87 9.27
C GLU A 315 13.67 -19.38 9.02
N ARG A 316 13.05 -19.93 7.96
CA ARG A 316 13.26 -21.33 7.53
C ARG A 316 14.71 -21.60 7.18
N TYR A 317 15.30 -20.75 6.34
CA TYR A 317 16.73 -20.83 6.01
C TYR A 317 17.63 -20.81 7.25
N LYS A 318 17.39 -19.87 8.19
CA LYS A 318 18.16 -19.79 9.45
C LYS A 318 17.98 -21.05 10.29
N PHE A 319 16.76 -21.59 10.36
CA PHE A 319 16.49 -22.82 11.09
C PHE A 319 17.25 -24.02 10.52
N ASP A 320 17.27 -24.16 9.19
CA ASP A 320 18.02 -25.24 8.52
C ASP A 320 19.53 -25.11 8.75
N VAL A 321 20.06 -23.88 8.76
CA VAL A 321 21.47 -23.60 9.11
C VAL A 321 21.76 -23.99 10.56
N ASP A 322 20.90 -23.62 11.50
CA ASP A 322 21.08 -23.90 12.93
C ASP A 322 21.04 -25.42 13.22
N LEU A 323 20.32 -26.21 12.41
CA LEU A 323 20.31 -27.68 12.46
C LEU A 323 21.53 -28.33 11.80
N GLY A 324 22.32 -27.58 11.04
CA GLY A 324 23.43 -28.12 10.25
C GLY A 324 22.99 -28.87 8.99
N ASP A 325 21.73 -28.74 8.56
CA ASP A 325 21.24 -29.33 7.32
C ASP A 325 21.61 -28.43 6.14
N THR A 326 22.81 -28.66 5.58
CA THR A 326 23.36 -27.83 4.51
C THR A 326 22.55 -27.88 3.21
N GLU A 327 21.89 -29.01 2.94
CA GLU A 327 21.09 -29.18 1.73
C GLU A 327 19.77 -28.41 1.85
N ALA A 328 19.05 -28.60 2.95
CA ALA A 328 17.82 -27.85 3.23
C ALA A 328 18.07 -26.34 3.30
N ALA A 329 19.17 -25.92 3.94
CA ALA A 329 19.55 -24.52 4.03
C ALA A 329 19.81 -23.91 2.63
N ALA A 330 20.49 -24.63 1.74
CA ALA A 330 20.74 -24.17 0.38
C ALA A 330 19.42 -24.04 -0.41
N LEU A 331 18.50 -24.99 -0.27
CA LEU A 331 17.19 -24.95 -0.91
C LEU A 331 16.35 -23.78 -0.40
N SER A 332 16.22 -23.63 0.92
CA SER A 332 15.48 -22.53 1.55
C SER A 332 16.05 -21.16 1.15
N LYS A 333 17.37 -21.01 1.12
CA LYS A 333 18.04 -19.79 0.66
C LYS A 333 17.75 -19.49 -0.80
N ASN A 334 17.86 -20.49 -1.68
CA ASN A 334 17.60 -20.30 -3.11
C ASN A 334 16.14 -19.89 -3.37
N GLU A 335 15.20 -20.49 -2.65
CA GLU A 335 13.78 -20.13 -2.73
C GLU A 335 13.54 -18.69 -2.25
N LEU A 336 14.14 -18.28 -1.12
CA LEU A 336 14.09 -16.89 -0.65
C LEU A 336 14.61 -15.91 -1.71
N LEU A 337 15.81 -16.16 -2.26
CA LEU A 337 16.41 -15.26 -3.23
C LEU A 337 15.57 -15.18 -4.52
N LYS A 338 15.07 -16.32 -5.00
CA LYS A 338 14.20 -16.40 -6.18
C LYS A 338 12.91 -15.60 -5.99
N LEU A 339 12.20 -15.80 -4.88
CA LEU A 339 10.92 -15.12 -4.63
C LEU A 339 11.08 -13.65 -4.26
N SER A 340 12.22 -13.27 -3.66
CA SER A 340 12.51 -11.88 -3.33
C SER A 340 12.74 -10.97 -4.55
N GLY A 341 13.15 -11.56 -5.68
CA GLY A 341 13.58 -10.83 -6.88
C GLY A 341 14.89 -10.06 -6.72
N GLY A 342 15.58 -10.16 -5.58
CA GLY A 342 16.84 -9.46 -5.31
C GLY A 342 16.71 -7.95 -5.12
N THR A 343 15.49 -7.42 -4.94
CA THR A 343 15.24 -5.97 -4.92
C THR A 343 15.51 -5.35 -3.54
N SER A 344 16.17 -4.20 -3.55
CA SER A 344 16.45 -3.38 -2.36
C SER A 344 15.17 -2.92 -1.65
N HIS A 345 14.09 -2.66 -2.39
CA HIS A 345 12.81 -2.26 -1.79
C HIS A 345 12.20 -3.36 -0.92
N ASN A 346 12.11 -4.60 -1.42
CA ASN A 346 11.60 -5.74 -0.65
C ASN A 346 12.51 -6.04 0.55
N ALA A 347 13.83 -5.97 0.34
CA ALA A 347 14.81 -6.18 1.40
C ALA A 347 14.60 -5.20 2.57
N ILE A 348 14.38 -3.91 2.26
CA ILE A 348 14.14 -2.88 3.28
C ILE A 348 12.81 -3.10 4.01
N GLU A 349 11.71 -3.40 3.30
CA GLU A 349 10.39 -3.61 3.94
C GLU A 349 10.43 -4.68 5.02
N TYR A 350 11.02 -5.83 4.72
CA TYR A 350 11.07 -6.95 5.65
C TYR A 350 12.18 -6.77 6.70
N ALA A 351 13.27 -6.04 6.40
CA ALA A 351 14.25 -5.69 7.42
C ALA A 351 13.66 -4.79 8.51
N ILE A 352 12.72 -3.90 8.17
CA ILE A 352 11.98 -3.07 9.14
C ILE A 352 11.24 -3.95 10.14
N ASP A 353 10.61 -5.05 9.68
CA ASP A 353 9.87 -5.95 10.58
C ASP A 353 10.78 -6.55 11.66
N TYR A 354 12.03 -6.90 11.32
CA TYR A 354 13.05 -7.30 12.31
C TYR A 354 13.50 -6.14 13.20
N PHE A 355 13.71 -4.95 12.63
CA PHE A 355 14.14 -3.78 13.40
C PHE A 355 13.09 -3.33 14.43
N GLN A 356 11.80 -3.45 14.11
CA GLN A 356 10.69 -3.19 15.03
C GLN A 356 10.65 -4.17 16.21
N LEU A 357 11.15 -5.39 16.03
CA LEU A 357 11.38 -6.36 17.10
C LEU A 357 12.69 -6.11 17.88
N GLY A 358 13.49 -5.12 17.49
CA GLY A 358 14.85 -4.91 18.03
C GLY A 358 15.85 -5.98 17.60
N LEU A 359 15.50 -6.84 16.63
CA LEU A 359 16.37 -7.87 16.06
C LEU A 359 17.27 -7.29 14.96
N TYR A 360 18.05 -6.26 15.31
CA TYR A 360 18.85 -5.50 14.35
C TYR A 360 19.88 -6.36 13.62
N GLU A 361 20.57 -7.28 14.31
CA GLU A 361 21.56 -8.16 13.67
C GLU A 361 20.90 -9.02 12.57
N THR A 362 19.81 -9.70 12.91
CA THR A 362 19.03 -10.54 11.99
C THR A 362 18.44 -9.72 10.83
N GLY A 363 17.95 -8.51 11.11
CA GLY A 363 17.45 -7.61 10.08
C GLY A 363 18.54 -7.15 9.11
N ILE A 364 19.76 -6.89 9.58
CA ILE A 364 20.91 -6.56 8.72
C ILE A 364 21.31 -7.76 7.87
N GLU A 365 21.37 -8.96 8.46
CA GLU A 365 21.65 -10.20 7.72
C GLU A 365 20.65 -10.41 6.59
N PHE A 366 19.35 -10.31 6.89
CA PHE A 366 18.27 -10.40 5.89
C PHE A 366 18.44 -9.34 4.80
N LEU A 367 18.60 -8.08 5.19
CA LEU A 367 18.72 -6.94 4.29
C LEU A 367 19.83 -7.16 3.26
N LEU A 368 21.03 -7.49 3.73
CA LEU A 368 22.21 -7.66 2.88
C LEU A 368 22.15 -8.94 2.04
N LEU A 369 21.54 -10.00 2.56
CA LEU A 369 21.34 -11.24 1.80
C LEU A 369 20.38 -11.02 0.62
N VAL A 370 19.26 -10.32 0.86
CA VAL A 370 18.19 -10.19 -0.13
C VAL A 370 18.48 -9.09 -1.15
N SER A 371 19.19 -8.02 -0.78
CA SER A 371 19.47 -6.90 -1.71
C SER A 371 20.64 -7.15 -2.68
N TYR A 372 21.08 -8.40 -2.89
CA TYR A 372 22.35 -8.73 -3.54
C TYR A 372 22.49 -8.21 -4.99
N ASN A 373 21.40 -8.00 -5.72
CA ASN A 373 21.43 -7.47 -7.09
C ASN A 373 21.46 -5.93 -7.17
N ASP A 374 21.01 -5.24 -6.12
CA ASP A 374 20.83 -3.78 -6.09
C ASP A 374 21.95 -3.05 -5.34
N THR A 375 22.99 -3.75 -4.89
CA THR A 375 24.11 -3.15 -4.16
C THR A 375 25.22 -2.65 -5.10
N PRO A 376 25.80 -1.46 -4.84
CA PRO A 376 25.56 -0.60 -3.67
C PRO A 376 24.33 0.31 -3.85
N SER A 377 23.32 0.15 -2.98
CA SER A 377 22.15 1.03 -2.87
C SER A 377 22.33 1.98 -1.68
N PRO A 378 22.09 3.31 -1.83
CA PRO A 378 22.23 4.25 -0.72
C PRO A 378 21.37 3.86 0.49
N LEU A 379 20.07 3.57 0.25
CA LEU A 379 19.15 3.22 1.34
C LEU A 379 19.50 1.90 2.02
N VAL A 380 19.91 0.86 1.28
CA VAL A 380 20.36 -0.41 1.90
C VAL A 380 21.51 -0.15 2.87
N ASN A 381 22.49 0.67 2.47
CA ASN A 381 23.61 1.00 3.33
C ASN A 381 23.19 1.89 4.52
N TYR A 382 22.29 2.86 4.34
CA TYR A 382 21.76 3.65 5.46
C TYR A 382 20.99 2.81 6.47
N TYR A 383 20.18 1.84 6.03
CA TYR A 383 19.47 0.92 6.91
C TYR A 383 20.43 -0.01 7.66
N ALA A 384 21.47 -0.52 7.00
CA ALA A 384 22.51 -1.31 7.65
C ALA A 384 23.26 -0.48 8.71
N ALA A 385 23.65 0.76 8.37
CA ALA A 385 24.30 1.68 9.31
C ALA A 385 23.41 2.00 10.51
N TYR A 386 22.11 2.22 10.27
CA TYR A 386 21.11 2.42 11.32
C TYR A 386 21.03 1.20 12.26
N GLY A 387 20.93 0.00 11.71
CA GLY A 387 20.93 -1.23 12.51
C GLY A 387 22.19 -1.39 13.37
N TYR A 388 23.38 -1.18 12.78
CA TYR A 388 24.65 -1.23 13.53
C TYR A 388 24.76 -0.15 14.60
N SER A 389 24.24 1.05 14.33
CA SER A 389 24.16 2.14 15.33
C SER A 389 23.29 1.74 16.52
N LYS A 390 22.13 1.10 16.29
CA LYS A 390 21.26 0.57 17.36
C LYS A 390 21.90 -0.57 18.17
N LEU A 391 22.83 -1.31 17.58
CA LEU A 391 23.65 -2.32 18.26
C LEU A 391 24.88 -1.73 18.96
N ASN A 392 25.07 -0.41 18.94
CA ASN A 392 26.27 0.29 19.43
C ASN A 392 27.58 -0.14 18.75
N ARG A 393 27.52 -0.71 17.54
CA ARG A 393 28.70 -1.10 16.74
C ARG A 393 29.16 0.05 15.84
N LYS A 394 29.82 1.04 16.46
CA LYS A 394 30.17 2.32 15.81
C LYS A 394 31.03 2.16 14.54
N GLU A 395 32.02 1.28 14.56
CA GLU A 395 32.91 1.06 13.41
C GLU A 395 32.15 0.53 12.19
N ASN A 396 31.29 -0.48 12.40
CA ASN A 396 30.43 -1.00 11.33
C ASN A 396 29.48 0.09 10.84
N ALA A 397 28.84 0.85 11.73
CA ALA A 397 27.94 1.94 11.35
C ALA A 397 28.66 2.98 10.46
N SER A 398 29.86 3.42 10.85
CA SER A 398 30.67 4.36 10.06
C SER A 398 31.00 3.84 8.67
N GLN A 399 31.41 2.57 8.54
CA GLN A 399 31.68 1.96 7.24
C GLN A 399 30.46 1.98 6.32
N TYR A 400 29.27 1.71 6.85
CA TYR A 400 28.04 1.74 6.06
C TYR A 400 27.55 3.16 5.76
N TYR A 401 27.80 4.14 6.64
CA TYR A 401 27.57 5.55 6.31
C TYR A 401 28.44 6.00 5.12
N GLU A 402 29.73 5.64 5.10
CA GLU A 402 30.63 5.96 3.98
C GLU A 402 30.20 5.28 2.68
N LYS A 403 29.80 4.00 2.74
CA LYS A 403 29.24 3.27 1.58
C LYS A 403 27.96 3.92 1.06
N ALA A 404 27.08 4.38 1.95
CA ALA A 404 25.85 5.06 1.56
C ALA A 404 26.13 6.41 0.89
N ALA A 405 27.00 7.23 1.48
CA ALA A 405 27.37 8.55 0.96
C ALA A 405 28.05 8.45 -0.43
N SER A 406 28.85 7.40 -0.65
CA SER A 406 29.51 7.14 -1.93
C SER A 406 28.65 6.43 -2.98
N ALA A 407 27.54 5.79 -2.59
CA ALA A 407 26.67 5.06 -3.50
C ALA A 407 26.02 5.98 -4.55
N ASN A 408 25.71 5.41 -5.73
CA ASN A 408 25.05 6.13 -6.80
C ASN A 408 23.64 6.58 -6.33
N SER A 409 23.35 7.87 -6.48
CA SER A 409 22.06 8.45 -6.10
C SER A 409 20.94 8.23 -7.11
N GLN A 410 21.27 7.72 -8.30
CA GLN A 410 20.31 7.43 -9.35
C GLN A 410 19.31 6.34 -8.89
N TYR A 411 18.04 6.54 -9.23
CA TYR A 411 16.93 5.64 -8.88
C TYR A 411 16.76 5.34 -7.37
N CYS A 412 17.32 6.18 -6.48
CA CYS A 412 17.13 6.06 -5.04
C CYS A 412 15.98 6.97 -4.57
N PHE A 413 14.83 6.36 -4.24
CA PHE A 413 13.60 7.06 -3.85
C PHE A 413 13.09 6.58 -2.47
N PRO A 414 13.49 7.24 -1.37
CA PRO A 414 12.86 7.01 -0.08
C PRO A 414 11.37 7.35 -0.17
N ASN A 415 10.52 6.52 0.42
CA ASN A 415 9.05 6.66 0.33
C ASN A 415 8.31 6.28 1.62
N ARG A 416 9.00 5.68 2.60
CA ARG A 416 8.43 5.14 3.85
C ARG A 416 8.50 6.17 4.95
N LEU A 417 7.57 6.11 5.91
CA LEU A 417 7.71 6.88 7.15
C LEU A 417 8.93 6.44 7.97
N TYR A 418 9.31 5.16 7.89
CA TYR A 418 10.50 4.66 8.58
C TYR A 418 11.80 5.21 7.99
N ASP A 419 11.82 5.59 6.70
CA ASP A 419 12.98 6.23 6.08
C ASP A 419 13.32 7.57 6.78
N ILE A 420 12.31 8.27 7.32
CA ILE A 420 12.51 9.50 8.12
C ILE A 420 13.34 9.21 9.35
N LEU A 421 13.04 8.12 10.07
CA LEU A 421 13.78 7.73 11.28
C LEU A 421 15.23 7.39 10.95
N VAL A 422 15.43 6.60 9.89
CA VAL A 422 16.75 6.17 9.43
C VAL A 422 17.59 7.37 9.00
N LEU A 423 17.06 8.23 8.12
CA LEU A 423 17.79 9.39 7.60
C LEU A 423 18.06 10.44 8.68
N ASN A 424 17.13 10.70 9.60
CA ASN A 424 17.41 11.55 10.76
C ASN A 424 18.50 10.95 11.66
N SER A 425 18.49 9.64 11.87
CA SER A 425 19.56 8.95 12.61
C SER A 425 20.91 9.08 11.89
N VAL A 426 20.94 9.00 10.56
CA VAL A 426 22.16 9.22 9.78
C VAL A 426 22.65 10.65 9.99
N ILE A 427 21.80 11.66 9.79
CA ILE A 427 22.13 13.08 9.95
C ILE A 427 22.66 13.37 11.36
N GLY A 428 22.05 12.78 12.40
CA GLY A 428 22.48 12.96 13.78
C GLY A 428 23.82 12.31 14.12
N ASN A 429 24.22 11.24 13.42
CA ASN A 429 25.49 10.53 13.66
C ASN A 429 26.61 10.90 12.65
N ASN A 430 26.24 11.39 11.47
CA ASN A 430 27.12 11.80 10.38
C ASN A 430 26.56 13.04 9.69
N SER A 431 26.67 14.19 10.35
CA SER A 431 26.12 15.46 9.86
C SER A 431 26.80 15.99 8.59
N ALA A 432 27.91 15.38 8.16
CA ALA A 432 28.64 15.72 6.93
C ALA A 432 28.16 14.92 5.70
N ASP A 433 27.13 14.08 5.83
CA ASP A 433 26.54 13.37 4.69
C ASP A 433 25.51 14.24 3.97
N ALA A 434 25.95 14.94 2.90
CA ALA A 434 25.08 15.78 2.08
C ALA A 434 23.91 15.00 1.45
N LYS A 435 24.09 13.72 1.13
CA LYS A 435 23.06 12.91 0.45
C LYS A 435 21.95 12.51 1.41
N ALA A 436 22.25 12.29 2.69
CA ALA A 436 21.23 12.00 3.69
C ALA A 436 20.19 13.14 3.79
N TYR A 437 20.64 14.40 3.85
CA TYR A 437 19.76 15.58 3.80
C TYR A 437 18.99 15.65 2.47
N TYR A 438 19.65 15.38 1.34
CA TYR A 438 19.00 15.36 0.03
C TYR A 438 17.86 14.34 -0.05
N TYR A 439 18.08 13.11 0.40
CA TYR A 439 17.08 12.05 0.41
C TYR A 439 15.92 12.37 1.35
N LEU A 440 16.21 12.90 2.53
CA LEU A 440 15.16 13.31 3.46
C LEU A 440 14.33 14.47 2.91
N GLY A 441 14.99 15.42 2.23
CA GLY A 441 14.31 16.51 1.51
C GLY A 441 13.38 16.00 0.41
N ASN A 442 13.83 15.01 -0.38
CA ASN A 442 12.99 14.36 -1.40
C ASN A 442 11.75 13.71 -0.78
N LEU A 443 11.92 13.00 0.35
CA LEU A 443 10.84 12.36 1.06
C LEU A 443 9.84 13.38 1.61
N TYR A 444 10.30 14.46 2.23
CA TYR A 444 9.40 15.51 2.72
C TYR A 444 8.70 16.26 1.57
N TYR A 445 9.35 16.40 0.41
CA TYR A 445 8.69 16.95 -0.77
C TYR A 445 7.55 16.05 -1.26
N ASP A 446 7.73 14.73 -1.30
CA ASP A 446 6.66 13.75 -1.54
C ASP A 446 5.55 13.85 -0.48
N LYS A 447 5.92 14.04 0.79
CA LYS A 447 4.98 14.30 1.88
C LYS A 447 4.35 15.70 1.84
N GLN A 448 4.65 16.51 0.82
CA GLN A 448 4.13 17.87 0.61
C GLN A 448 4.52 18.86 1.73
N GLN A 449 5.56 18.52 2.51
CA GLN A 449 6.16 19.40 3.50
C GLN A 449 7.26 20.22 2.84
N TYR A 450 6.85 21.12 1.95
CA TYR A 450 7.75 21.81 1.02
C TYR A 450 8.80 22.68 1.72
N ASN A 451 8.45 23.33 2.83
CA ASN A 451 9.42 24.15 3.58
C ASN A 451 10.52 23.27 4.18
N ILE A 452 10.13 22.18 4.87
CA ILE A 452 11.09 21.21 5.43
C ILE A 452 11.99 20.64 4.32
N ALA A 453 11.41 20.29 3.17
CA ALA A 453 12.17 19.79 2.02
C ALA A 453 13.21 20.79 1.50
N ILE A 454 12.82 22.06 1.36
CA ILE A 454 13.71 23.14 0.92
C ILE A 454 14.84 23.34 1.92
N ASP A 455 14.53 23.44 3.22
CA ASP A 455 15.53 23.65 4.27
C ASP A 455 16.56 22.50 4.30
N LEU A 456 16.11 21.26 4.09
CA LEU A 456 16.98 20.09 3.99
C LEU A 456 17.85 20.09 2.72
N TRP A 457 17.30 20.49 1.58
CA TRP A 457 18.11 20.61 0.35
C TRP A 457 19.12 21.75 0.44
N GLU A 458 18.77 22.86 1.10
CA GLU A 458 19.72 23.94 1.38
C GLU A 458 20.85 23.46 2.31
N ALA A 459 20.53 22.70 3.36
CA ALA A 459 21.53 22.07 4.22
C ALA A 459 22.43 21.09 3.45
N SER A 460 21.85 20.29 2.54
CA SER A 460 22.61 19.42 1.63
C SER A 460 23.62 20.22 0.79
N LEU A 461 23.21 21.36 0.21
CA LEU A 461 24.09 22.24 -0.57
C LEU A 461 25.20 22.91 0.25
N GLN A 462 24.96 23.20 1.53
CA GLN A 462 26.02 23.74 2.40
C GLN A 462 27.17 22.75 2.60
N ILE A 463 26.89 21.45 2.46
CA ILE A 463 27.86 20.36 2.64
C ILE A 463 28.48 19.97 1.30
N ASP A 464 27.65 19.73 0.27
CA ASP A 464 28.08 19.41 -1.09
C ASP A 464 27.41 20.32 -2.12
N ASN A 465 28.17 21.31 -2.59
CA ASN A 465 27.74 22.26 -3.61
C ASN A 465 28.06 21.80 -5.05
N LYS A 466 28.40 20.53 -5.25
CA LYS A 466 28.70 19.94 -6.57
C LYS A 466 27.66 18.92 -7.02
N PHE A 467 26.60 18.70 -6.25
CA PHE A 467 25.55 17.76 -6.62
C PHE A 467 24.42 18.45 -7.42
N PRO A 468 24.38 18.32 -8.77
CA PRO A 468 23.45 19.04 -9.64
C PRO A 468 21.96 18.76 -9.33
N THR A 469 21.65 17.55 -8.86
CA THR A 469 20.26 17.16 -8.59
C THR A 469 19.66 17.96 -7.43
N THR A 470 20.45 18.32 -6.41
CA THR A 470 19.96 19.17 -5.31
C THR A 470 19.63 20.58 -5.79
N PHE A 471 20.48 21.16 -6.66
CA PHE A 471 20.20 22.45 -7.30
C PHE A 471 18.94 22.41 -8.15
N ARG A 472 18.76 21.36 -8.97
CA ARG A 472 17.52 21.15 -9.75
C ARG A 472 16.29 21.14 -8.83
N ASN A 473 16.34 20.38 -7.73
CA ASN A 473 15.23 20.26 -6.79
C ASN A 473 14.89 21.60 -6.11
N LEU A 474 15.91 22.37 -5.71
CA LEU A 474 15.71 23.72 -5.19
C LEU A 474 15.15 24.67 -6.26
N GLY A 475 15.65 24.62 -7.49
CA GLY A 475 15.10 25.38 -8.62
C GLY A 475 13.61 25.14 -8.81
N LEU A 476 13.20 23.86 -8.83
CA LEU A 476 11.80 23.46 -8.93
C LEU A 476 10.96 23.98 -7.76
N ALA A 477 11.47 23.88 -6.53
CA ALA A 477 10.74 24.26 -5.32
C ALA A 477 10.66 25.78 -5.14
N TYR A 478 11.71 26.51 -5.44
CA TYR A 478 11.73 27.98 -5.39
C TYR A 478 10.71 28.56 -6.38
N TYR A 479 10.66 28.02 -7.60
CA TYR A 479 9.70 28.46 -8.60
C TYR A 479 8.25 28.13 -8.18
N ASN A 480 7.98 26.86 -7.85
CA ASN A 480 6.60 26.39 -7.65
C ASN A 480 6.01 26.65 -6.26
N LYS A 481 6.86 26.79 -5.23
CA LYS A 481 6.44 26.82 -3.82
C LYS A 481 6.82 28.11 -3.11
N ARG A 482 8.01 28.66 -3.36
CA ARG A 482 8.41 29.98 -2.82
C ARG A 482 7.94 31.16 -3.67
N GLN A 483 7.49 30.91 -4.90
CA GLN A 483 7.15 31.95 -5.89
C GLN A 483 8.32 32.90 -6.15
N ASP A 484 9.55 32.35 -6.13
CA ASP A 484 10.79 33.10 -6.35
C ASP A 484 11.45 32.59 -7.64
N PRO A 485 11.06 33.14 -8.80
CA PRO A 485 11.56 32.67 -10.08
C PRO A 485 13.02 33.06 -10.32
N ALA A 486 13.53 34.11 -9.66
CA ALA A 486 14.90 34.59 -9.84
C ALA A 486 15.91 33.61 -9.22
N ASN A 487 15.69 33.21 -7.98
CA ASN A 487 16.53 32.17 -7.35
C ASN A 487 16.33 30.81 -8.02
N ALA A 488 15.11 30.50 -8.47
CA ALA A 488 14.88 29.28 -9.24
C ALA A 488 15.76 29.21 -10.49
N LEU A 489 15.82 30.29 -11.27
CA LEU A 489 16.63 30.35 -12.47
C LEU A 489 18.12 30.18 -12.15
N LYS A 490 18.61 30.91 -11.13
CA LYS A 490 20.00 30.78 -10.65
C LYS A 490 20.35 29.33 -10.30
N TYR A 491 19.47 28.64 -9.57
CA TYR A 491 19.72 27.24 -9.21
C TYR A 491 19.73 26.32 -10.42
N TYR A 492 18.83 26.50 -11.39
CA TYR A 492 18.84 25.71 -12.62
C TYR A 492 20.08 25.96 -13.49
N GLU A 493 20.52 27.21 -13.61
CA GLU A 493 21.76 27.54 -14.33
C GLU A 493 22.99 26.89 -13.67
N ILE A 494 23.06 26.89 -12.34
CA ILE A 494 24.13 26.18 -11.60
C ILE A 494 24.02 24.67 -11.84
N ALA A 495 22.81 24.09 -11.74
CA ALA A 495 22.59 22.67 -11.97
C ALA A 495 23.07 22.24 -13.38
N TYR A 496 22.75 23.04 -14.40
CA TYR A 496 23.20 22.81 -15.77
C TYR A 496 24.72 22.95 -15.93
N SER A 497 25.34 23.94 -15.27
CA SER A 497 26.80 24.11 -15.30
C SER A 497 27.57 22.94 -14.67
N LEU A 498 26.95 22.25 -13.70
CA LEU A 498 27.51 21.08 -13.03
C LEU A 498 27.31 19.79 -13.82
N ASP A 499 26.16 19.63 -14.50
CA ASP A 499 25.87 18.49 -15.37
C ASP A 499 25.01 18.90 -16.57
N PRO A 500 25.64 19.28 -17.69
CA PRO A 500 24.93 19.65 -18.91
C PRO A 500 24.34 18.44 -19.65
N SER A 501 24.64 17.21 -19.23
CA SER A 501 24.16 15.98 -19.88
C SER A 501 22.82 15.48 -19.31
N ASP A 502 22.37 16.00 -18.16
CA ASP A 502 21.07 15.64 -17.59
C ASP A 502 19.94 16.30 -18.38
N ASN A 503 19.33 15.50 -19.26
CA ASN A 503 18.19 15.91 -20.10
C ASN A 503 17.03 16.54 -19.30
N ARG A 504 16.84 16.17 -18.02
CA ARG A 504 15.80 16.76 -17.18
C ARG A 504 16.11 18.20 -16.86
N ILE A 505 17.37 18.50 -16.51
CA ILE A 505 17.84 19.86 -16.23
C ILE A 505 17.73 20.72 -17.48
N VAL A 506 18.18 20.21 -18.64
CA VAL A 506 18.09 20.91 -19.93
C VAL A 506 16.64 21.26 -20.27
N MET A 507 15.74 20.29 -20.21
CA MET A 507 14.32 20.48 -20.51
C MET A 507 13.65 21.49 -19.56
N GLU A 508 13.93 21.39 -18.26
CA GLU A 508 13.34 22.26 -17.24
C GLU A 508 13.88 23.68 -17.32
N LEU A 509 15.18 23.85 -17.58
CA LEU A 509 15.81 25.17 -17.77
C LEU A 509 15.33 25.84 -19.07
N ASP A 510 15.21 25.13 -20.20
CA ASP A 510 14.57 25.68 -21.42
C ASP A 510 13.14 26.16 -21.13
N SER A 511 12.36 25.34 -20.42
CA SER A 511 10.99 25.66 -20.03
C SER A 511 10.93 26.89 -19.12
N LEU A 512 11.89 27.05 -18.21
CA LEU A 512 11.99 28.21 -17.33
C LEU A 512 12.40 29.46 -18.12
N TYR A 513 13.40 29.38 -19.00
CA TYR A 513 13.80 30.48 -19.86
C TYR A 513 12.67 30.96 -20.78
N LYS A 514 11.83 30.05 -21.30
CA LYS A 514 10.59 30.40 -22.03
C LYS A 514 9.68 31.29 -21.19
N LYS A 515 9.46 30.93 -19.92
CA LYS A 515 8.64 31.71 -18.98
C LYS A 515 9.26 33.08 -18.64
N PHE A 516 10.58 33.20 -18.74
CA PHE A 516 11.32 34.46 -18.65
C PHE A 516 11.40 35.24 -19.98
N ASN A 517 10.68 34.81 -21.03
CA ASN A 517 10.67 35.41 -22.36
C ASN A 517 12.07 35.52 -23.01
N ARG A 518 13.00 34.61 -22.67
CA ARG A 518 14.25 34.49 -23.44
C ARG A 518 13.94 33.91 -24.81
N ASP A 519 14.47 34.48 -25.88
CA ASP A 519 14.19 34.02 -27.24
C ASP A 519 14.80 32.63 -27.52
N ALA A 520 14.35 31.99 -28.61
CA ALA A 520 14.78 30.64 -28.95
C ALA A 520 16.28 30.54 -29.29
N TYR A 521 16.88 31.62 -29.82
CA TYR A 521 18.30 31.63 -30.18
C TYR A 521 19.18 31.64 -28.93
N PHE A 522 18.84 32.49 -27.96
CA PHE A 522 19.48 32.49 -26.64
C PHE A 522 19.39 31.12 -25.98
N ARG A 523 18.18 30.54 -25.90
CA ARG A 523 17.97 29.26 -25.20
C ARG A 523 18.74 28.12 -25.85
N LEU A 524 18.74 28.06 -27.18
CA LEU A 524 19.51 27.06 -27.91
C LEU A 524 21.01 27.23 -27.61
N ASN A 525 21.56 28.42 -27.84
CA ASN A 525 22.99 28.68 -27.64
C ASN A 525 23.48 28.50 -26.19
N PHE A 526 22.62 28.70 -25.20
CA PHE A 526 22.99 28.48 -23.81
C PHE A 526 23.00 26.99 -23.45
N LEU A 527 22.11 26.19 -24.07
CA LEU A 527 21.88 24.78 -23.73
C LEU A 527 22.61 23.78 -24.63
N THR A 528 23.30 24.26 -25.67
CA THR A 528 24.13 23.49 -26.60
C THR A 528 25.54 24.01 -26.61
#